data_AF-A0A4Y2CJM1-F1
#
_entry.id   AF-A0A4Y2CJM1-F1
#
_cell.length_a   1.000
_cell.length_b   1.000
_cell.length_c   1.000
_cell.angle_alpha   90.00
_cell.angle_beta   90.00
_cell.angle_gamma   90.00
#
_symmetry.space_group_name_H-M   'P 1'
#
loop_
_entity.id
_entity.type
_entity.pdbx_description
1 polymer ?
#
loop_
_entity_poly.entity_id
_entity_poly.type
_entity_poly.pdbx_seq_one_letter_code
_entity_poly.pdbx_strand_id
1 'polypeptide(L)'
;MSIPAPYSYVKRVCKESLTNEWNSYWKNSITGKRTKEILPSANLDLLISNKYVIYLLTNLEPFPVYLCRFKILNIPDCLCGEHGDVDHYLTSCMYTKDYHLLLPTGAARTHWTKKLCKTIYF
;
A
#
# COMPACT_ATOMS: atom_id res chain seq x y z
N MET A 1 -5.01 22.85 -43.43
CA MET A 1 -4.43 23.13 -42.10
C MET A 1 -4.91 22.06 -41.15
N SER A 2 -4.02 21.30 -40.50
CA SER A 2 -4.42 20.38 -39.44
C SER A 2 -4.58 21.15 -38.13
N ILE A 3 -5.72 20.99 -37.48
CA ILE A 3 -5.93 21.55 -36.14
C ILE A 3 -5.14 20.67 -35.17
N PRO A 4 -4.19 21.22 -34.40
CA PRO A 4 -3.43 20.44 -33.44
C PRO A 4 -4.37 19.90 -32.35
N ALA A 5 -4.10 18.68 -31.90
CA ALA A 5 -4.91 18.05 -30.87
C ALA A 5 -4.97 18.94 -29.61
N PRO A 6 -6.15 19.12 -28.99
CA PRO A 6 -6.26 19.87 -27.75
C PRO A 6 -5.34 19.30 -26.67
N TYR A 7 -4.72 20.17 -25.87
CA TYR A 7 -3.84 19.75 -24.78
C TYR A 7 -4.53 18.77 -23.82
N SER A 8 -5.81 18.98 -23.53
CA SER A 8 -6.62 18.08 -22.70
C SER A 8 -6.71 16.66 -23.28
N TYR A 9 -6.81 16.53 -24.61
CA TYR A 9 -6.80 15.25 -25.30
C TYR A 9 -5.44 14.57 -25.16
N VAL A 10 -4.35 15.27 -25.47
CA VAL A 10 -2.98 14.74 -25.36
C VAL A 10 -2.69 14.29 -23.92
N LYS A 11 -3.01 15.14 -22.93
CA LYS A 11 -2.84 14.82 -21.51
C LYS A 11 -3.62 13.57 -21.10
N ARG A 12 -4.87 13.42 -21.56
CA ARG A 12 -5.70 12.25 -21.27
C ARG A 12 -5.10 10.98 -21.87
N VAL A 13 -4.74 11.02 -23.16
CA VAL A 13 -4.15 9.87 -23.86
C VAL A 13 -2.83 9.45 -23.21
N CYS A 14 -1.94 10.39 -22.91
CA CYS A 14 -0.69 10.08 -22.21
C CYS A 14 -0.95 9.45 -20.83
N LYS A 15 -1.90 9.97 -20.05
CA LYS A 15 -2.26 9.40 -18.75
C LYS A 15 -2.81 7.98 -18.88
N GLU A 16 -3.69 7.73 -19.84
CA GLU A 16 -4.25 6.41 -20.12
C GLU A 16 -3.17 5.41 -20.53
N SER A 17 -2.29 5.77 -21.47
CA SER A 17 -1.18 4.93 -21.92
C SER A 17 -0.23 4.55 -20.78
N LEU A 18 0.23 5.54 -19.99
CA LEU A 18 1.11 5.30 -18.84
C LEU A 18 0.45 4.41 -17.79
N THR A 19 -0.84 4.63 -17.52
CA THR A 19 -1.59 3.84 -16.54
C THR A 19 -1.75 2.39 -16.99
N ASN A 20 -1.98 2.16 -18.28
CA ASN A 20 -2.12 0.82 -18.84
C ASN A 20 -0.80 0.05 -18.80
N GLU A 21 0.29 0.69 -19.22
CA GLU A 21 1.63 0.11 -19.20
C GLU A 21 2.05 -0.24 -17.77
N TRP A 22 1.86 0.70 -16.83
CA TRP A 22 2.15 0.46 -15.43
C TRP A 22 1.31 -0.69 -14.85
N ASN A 23 0.00 -0.75 -15.14
CA ASN A 23 -0.83 -1.86 -14.68
C ASN A 23 -0.40 -3.21 -15.25
N SER A 24 0.11 -3.24 -16.48
CA SER A 24 0.69 -4.45 -17.08
C SER A 24 1.93 -4.91 -16.30
N TYR A 25 2.89 -4.00 -16.05
CA TYR A 25 4.05 -4.29 -15.21
C TYR A 25 3.66 -4.72 -13.79
N TRP A 26 2.71 -4.02 -13.19
CA TRP A 26 2.20 -4.35 -11.87
C TRP A 26 1.64 -5.77 -11.84
N LYS A 27 0.76 -6.14 -12.77
CA LYS A 27 0.16 -7.47 -12.85
C LYS A 27 1.22 -8.56 -13.01
N ASN A 28 2.23 -8.34 -13.86
CA ASN A 28 3.27 -9.31 -14.17
C ASN A 28 4.42 -9.37 -13.16
N SER A 29 4.53 -8.40 -12.24
CA SER A 29 5.60 -8.39 -11.23
C SER A 29 5.58 -9.64 -10.33
N ILE A 30 6.75 -10.22 -10.04
CA ILE A 30 6.87 -11.33 -9.07
C ILE A 30 7.02 -10.83 -7.63
N THR A 31 7.35 -9.56 -7.43
CA THR A 31 7.60 -8.93 -6.14
C THR A 31 6.36 -8.16 -5.66
N GLY A 32 6.18 -8.04 -4.34
CA GLY A 32 5.10 -7.25 -3.77
C GLY A 32 3.76 -7.98 -3.67
N LYS A 33 3.76 -9.32 -3.49
CA LYS A 33 2.55 -10.14 -3.32
C LYS A 33 1.56 -9.54 -2.31
N ARG A 34 2.04 -9.14 -1.13
CA ARG A 34 1.22 -8.49 -0.09
C ARG A 34 0.61 -7.17 -0.58
N THR A 35 1.42 -6.33 -1.24
CA THR A 35 0.93 -5.09 -1.84
C THR A 35 -0.13 -5.35 -2.90
N LYS A 36 0.00 -6.42 -3.70
CA LYS A 36 -0.99 -6.80 -4.73
C LYS A 36 -2.31 -7.31 -4.16
N GLU A 37 -2.26 -8.05 -3.04
CA GLU A 37 -3.46 -8.51 -2.33
C GLU A 37 -4.30 -7.32 -1.82
N ILE A 38 -3.61 -6.25 -1.41
CA ILE A 38 -4.21 -5.02 -0.88
C ILE A 38 -4.63 -4.09 -2.02
N LEU A 39 -3.75 -3.93 -3.01
CA LEU A 39 -3.86 -3.01 -4.14
C LEU A 39 -3.71 -3.79 -5.46
N PRO A 40 -4.83 -4.34 -5.99
CA PRO A 40 -4.78 -5.23 -7.15
C PRO A 40 -4.45 -4.52 -8.46
N SER A 41 -4.60 -3.18 -8.51
CA SER A 41 -4.26 -2.34 -9.65
C SER A 41 -3.44 -1.15 -9.17
N ALA A 42 -2.49 -0.69 -9.97
CA ALA A 42 -1.74 0.50 -9.65
C ALA A 42 -2.66 1.72 -9.62
N ASN A 43 -2.98 2.17 -8.42
CA ASN A 43 -3.78 3.35 -8.20
C ASN A 43 -2.83 4.50 -7.82
N LEU A 44 -2.58 5.37 -8.80
CA LEU A 44 -1.73 6.56 -8.62
C LEU A 44 -2.31 7.50 -7.57
N ASP A 45 -3.63 7.62 -7.47
CA ASP A 45 -4.26 8.50 -6.50
C ASP A 45 -3.95 8.02 -5.07
N LEU A 46 -3.93 6.71 -4.84
CA LEU A 46 -3.51 6.15 -3.55
C LEU A 46 -2.03 6.35 -3.26
N LEU A 47 -1.19 6.23 -4.29
CA LEU A 47 0.24 6.45 -4.16
C LEU A 47 0.57 7.91 -3.78
N ILE A 48 -0.19 8.84 -4.33
CA ILE A 48 0.02 10.29 -4.19
C ILE A 48 -0.61 10.82 -2.90
N SER A 49 -1.74 10.26 -2.47
CA SER A 49 -2.55 10.87 -1.39
C SER A 49 -1.95 10.67 0.00
N ASN A 50 -1.39 9.50 0.30
CA ASN A 50 -0.80 9.27 1.61
C ASN A 50 0.35 8.25 1.59
N LYS A 51 1.59 8.75 1.64
CA LYS A 51 2.81 7.93 1.68
C LYS A 51 2.85 6.95 2.87
N TYR A 52 2.32 7.36 4.02
CA TYR A 52 2.35 6.55 5.25
C TYR A 52 1.43 5.34 5.14
N VAL A 53 0.26 5.50 4.52
CA VAL A 53 -0.65 4.37 4.26
C VAL A 53 -0.01 3.32 3.37
N ILE A 54 0.76 3.74 2.36
CA ILE A 54 1.48 2.79 1.50
C ILE A 54 2.56 2.08 2.31
N TYR A 55 3.38 2.80 3.08
CA TYR A 55 4.43 2.17 3.88
C TYR A 55 3.87 1.15 4.88
N LEU A 56 2.76 1.49 5.52
CA LEU A 56 2.03 0.60 6.40
C LEU A 56 1.50 -0.64 5.66
N LEU A 57 0.75 -0.46 4.58
CA LEU A 57 0.14 -1.56 3.83
C LEU A 57 1.17 -2.49 3.18
N THR A 58 2.29 -1.92 2.73
CA THR A 58 3.37 -2.65 2.06
C THR A 58 4.36 -3.30 3.02
N ASN A 59 4.20 -3.09 4.34
CA ASN A 59 5.15 -3.54 5.35
C ASN A 59 6.58 -3.05 5.06
N LEU A 60 6.68 -1.79 4.61
CA LEU A 60 7.94 -1.09 4.33
C LEU A 60 8.32 -0.11 5.45
N GLU A 61 7.43 0.11 6.42
CA GLU A 61 7.79 0.87 7.62
C GLU A 61 8.88 0.14 8.43
N PRO A 62 9.61 0.86 9.29
CA PRO A 62 10.72 0.32 10.08
C PRO A 62 10.22 -0.52 11.26
N PHE A 63 9.37 -1.51 10.97
CA PHE A 63 8.94 -2.50 11.94
C PHE A 63 10.09 -3.46 12.26
N PRO A 64 10.19 -3.96 13.51
CA PRO A 64 11.27 -4.85 13.93
C PRO A 64 11.55 -6.01 12.96
N VAL A 65 10.51 -6.67 12.46
CA VAL A 65 10.63 -7.77 11.49
C VAL A 65 11.26 -7.31 10.17
N TYR A 66 10.84 -6.15 9.67
CA TYR A 66 11.38 -5.58 8.45
C TYR A 66 12.86 -5.21 8.64
N LEU A 67 13.21 -4.56 9.76
CA LEU A 67 14.58 -4.16 10.07
C LEU A 67 15.51 -5.37 10.26
N CYS A 68 15.02 -6.46 10.86
CA CYS A 68 15.76 -7.71 10.99
C CYS A 68 16.10 -8.33 9.63
N ARG A 69 15.20 -8.25 8.65
CA ARG A 69 15.47 -8.73 7.29
C ARG A 69 16.68 -8.02 6.65
N PHE A 70 16.89 -6.74 6.97
CA PHE A 70 18.03 -5.95 6.47
C PHE A 70 19.23 -5.97 7.42
N LYS A 71 19.21 -6.77 8.49
CA LYS A 71 20.27 -6.86 9.50
C LYS A 71 20.59 -5.52 10.18
N ILE A 72 19.61 -4.61 10.22
CA ILE A 72 19.70 -3.33 10.95
C ILE A 72 19.38 -3.56 12.43
N LEU A 73 18.45 -4.46 12.69
CA LEU A 73 18.04 -4.90 14.03
C LEU A 73 18.32 -6.41 14.15
N ASN A 74 18.56 -6.90 15.37
CA ASN A 74 18.78 -8.32 15.64
C ASN A 74 17.56 -9.04 16.25
N ILE A 75 16.60 -8.27 16.78
CA ILE A 75 15.45 -8.80 17.51
C ILE A 75 14.18 -8.46 16.71
N PRO A 76 13.45 -9.44 16.15
CA PRO A 76 12.28 -9.17 15.32
C PRO A 76 11.02 -8.83 16.13
N ASP A 77 11.13 -8.78 17.45
CA ASP A 77 9.99 -8.68 18.36
C ASP A 77 9.63 -7.22 18.68
N CYS A 78 8.36 -7.00 18.92
CA CYS A 78 7.82 -5.79 19.49
C CYS A 78 8.27 -5.65 20.96
N LEU A 79 8.22 -4.42 21.48
CA LEU A 79 8.47 -4.13 22.91
C LEU A 79 7.55 -4.92 23.85
N CYS A 80 6.40 -5.40 23.38
CA CYS A 80 5.50 -6.22 24.19
C CYS A 80 5.87 -7.72 24.18
N GLY A 81 6.94 -8.12 23.48
CA GLY A 81 7.41 -9.50 23.39
C GLY A 81 6.78 -10.35 22.28
N GLU A 82 5.83 -9.82 21.53
CA GLU A 82 5.21 -10.49 20.37
C GLU A 82 5.92 -10.17 19.06
N HIS A 83 5.61 -10.88 17.98
CA HIS A 83 6.22 -10.65 16.67
C HIS A 83 5.96 -9.21 16.17
N GLY A 84 7.02 -8.45 15.90
CA GLY A 84 6.94 -7.03 15.58
C GLY A 84 6.63 -6.75 14.10
N ASP A 85 5.57 -7.34 13.56
CA ASP A 85 5.09 -7.05 12.20
C ASP A 85 3.97 -6.01 12.17
N VAL A 86 3.68 -5.46 10.99
CA VAL A 86 2.58 -4.49 10.80
C VAL A 86 1.26 -4.99 11.37
N ASP A 87 0.94 -6.27 11.15
CA ASP A 87 -0.37 -6.81 11.52
C ASP A 87 -0.54 -6.78 13.03
N HIS A 88 0.50 -7.11 13.78
CA HIS A 88 0.55 -6.99 15.24
C HIS A 88 0.31 -5.55 15.70
N TYR A 89 1.09 -4.58 15.19
CA TYR A 89 0.94 -3.18 15.56
C TYR A 89 -0.42 -2.60 15.20
N LEU A 90 -1.06 -3.10 14.15
CA LEU A 90 -2.38 -2.64 13.73
C LEU A 90 -3.55 -3.30 14.47
N THR A 91 -3.38 -4.46 15.09
CA THR A 91 -4.54 -5.24 15.55
C THR A 91 -4.49 -5.69 17.00
N SER A 92 -3.30 -5.83 17.58
CA SER A 92 -3.13 -6.55 18.86
C SER A 92 -2.08 -5.96 19.78
N CYS A 93 -1.17 -5.11 19.30
CA CYS A 93 -0.14 -4.52 20.15
C CYS A 93 -0.75 -3.64 21.26
N MET A 94 -0.39 -3.94 22.52
CA MET A 94 -0.90 -3.20 23.66
C MET A 94 -0.52 -1.71 23.65
N TYR A 95 0.62 -1.36 23.02
CA TYR A 95 1.11 0.01 22.93
C TYR A 95 0.41 0.86 21.86
N THR A 96 -0.32 0.24 20.93
CA THR A 96 -1.05 0.92 19.85
C THR A 96 -2.55 0.72 19.95
N LYS A 97 -3.05 0.34 21.14
CA LYS A 97 -4.45 -0.08 21.37
C LYS A 97 -5.48 0.94 20.89
N ASP A 98 -5.19 2.23 21.07
CA ASP A 98 -6.10 3.32 20.65
C ASP A 98 -6.17 3.51 19.13
N TYR A 99 -5.21 2.92 18.39
CA TYR A 99 -5.07 3.01 16.94
C TYR A 99 -5.35 1.68 16.23
N HIS A 100 -5.89 0.69 16.94
CA HIS A 100 -6.16 -0.62 16.36
C HIS A 100 -7.18 -0.52 15.22
N LEU A 101 -6.76 -1.04 14.08
CA LEU A 101 -7.58 -1.22 12.91
C LEU A 101 -8.14 -2.65 12.92
N LEU A 102 -9.45 -2.77 12.69
CA LEU A 102 -10.04 -4.08 12.40
C LEU A 102 -9.55 -4.55 11.03
N LEU A 103 -8.49 -5.36 11.01
CA LEU A 103 -8.02 -5.98 9.78
C LEU A 103 -9.05 -7.01 9.33
N PRO A 104 -9.51 -6.99 8.08
CA PRO A 104 -10.40 -8.01 7.60
C PRO A 104 -9.64 -9.24 7.15
N THR A 105 -10.26 -10.39 7.34
CA THR A 105 -9.78 -11.69 6.90
C THR A 105 -10.18 -11.98 5.45
N GLY A 106 -9.26 -12.62 4.71
CA GLY A 106 -9.52 -13.13 3.36
C GLY A 106 -10.07 -12.10 2.38
N ALA A 107 -11.20 -12.44 1.73
CA ALA A 107 -11.83 -11.61 0.69
C ALA A 107 -12.29 -10.22 1.18
N ALA A 108 -12.53 -10.05 2.49
CA ALA A 108 -12.92 -8.76 3.05
C ALA A 108 -11.75 -7.75 3.05
N ARG A 109 -10.50 -8.23 2.93
CA ARG A 109 -9.28 -7.39 2.90
C ARG A 109 -9.33 -6.40 1.75
N THR A 110 -9.67 -6.84 0.54
CA THR A 110 -9.72 -5.97 -0.65
C THR A 110 -10.84 -4.92 -0.59
N HIS A 111 -11.96 -5.24 0.05
CA HIS A 111 -13.07 -4.30 0.24
C HIS A 111 -12.73 -3.24 1.30
N TRP A 112 -12.13 -3.66 2.41
CA TRP A 112 -11.69 -2.75 3.45
C TRP A 112 -10.52 -1.88 3.01
N THR A 113 -9.55 -2.40 2.25
CA THR A 113 -8.47 -1.57 1.73
C THR A 113 -9.05 -0.49 0.84
N LYS A 114 -9.99 -0.81 -0.06
CA LYS A 114 -10.75 0.20 -0.82
C LYS A 114 -11.48 1.21 0.07
N LYS A 115 -12.02 0.78 1.22
CA LYS A 115 -12.68 1.68 2.18
C LYS A 115 -11.67 2.57 2.92
N LEU A 116 -10.60 2.02 3.48
CA LEU A 116 -9.50 2.77 4.09
C LEU A 116 -8.92 3.80 3.12
N CYS A 117 -8.63 3.33 1.92
CA CYS A 117 -8.18 4.13 0.81
C CYS A 117 -9.11 5.34 0.65
N LYS A 118 -10.43 5.13 0.54
CA LYS A 118 -11.45 6.19 0.45
C LYS A 118 -11.55 7.09 1.70
N THR A 119 -11.37 6.56 2.90
CA THR A 119 -11.53 7.30 4.16
C THR A 119 -10.29 8.13 4.53
N ILE A 120 -9.10 7.74 4.06
CA ILE A 120 -7.85 8.47 4.31
C ILE A 120 -7.62 9.59 3.27
N TYR A 121 -8.51 9.75 2.28
CA TYR A 121 -8.66 11.02 1.57
C TYR A 121 -9.40 12.03 2.47
N PHE A 122 -8.69 12.57 3.46
CA PHE A 122 -8.97 13.90 3.98
C PHE A 122 -8.00 14.88 3.34
#